data_AF-A0A227JFX2-F1
#
_entry.id   AF-A0A227JFX2-F1
#
_cell.length_a   1.000
_cell.length_b   1.000
_cell.length_c   1.000
_cell.angle_alpha   90.00
_cell.angle_beta   90.00
_cell.angle_gamma   90.00
#
_symmetry.space_group_name_H-M   'P 1'
#
loop_
_entity.id
_entity.type
_entity.pdbx_description
1 polymer ?
#
loop_
_entity_poly.entity_id
_entity_poly.type
_entity_poly.pdbx_seq_one_letter_code
_entity_poly.pdbx_strand_id
1 'polypeptide(L)'
;MDTQQEQTLRTDIYLVLSALFRSAPSDEMLAFLKSLEIEPSESAMQKAWLALQQAANEVEREALEEEYQDLFIGIGRGEVVPFGSWHRTGSMMEKPLAEIRRDLDLLGIEREENVKEPED
;
A
#
# COMPACT_ATOMS: atom_id res chain seq x y z
N MET A 1 18.99 11.19 15.76
CA MET A 1 18.94 10.11 14.76
C MET A 1 19.65 10.61 13.51
N ASP A 2 20.44 9.76 12.87
CA ASP A 2 21.13 10.09 11.62
C ASP A 2 20.07 10.27 10.52
N THR A 3 20.14 11.35 9.75
CA THR A 3 19.16 11.65 8.68
C THR A 3 19.05 10.48 7.71
N GLN A 4 20.13 9.76 7.45
CA GLN A 4 20.12 8.58 6.59
C GLN A 4 19.29 7.42 7.17
N GLN A 5 19.33 7.21 8.48
CA GLN A 5 18.53 6.17 9.15
C GLN A 5 17.04 6.50 9.07
N GLU A 6 16.67 7.75 9.28
CA GLU A 6 15.28 8.21 9.15
C GLU A 6 14.75 8.04 7.71
N GLN A 7 15.57 8.38 6.71
CA GLN A 7 15.21 8.14 5.31
C GLN A 7 14.98 6.67 5.00
N THR A 8 15.86 5.80 5.50
CA THR A 8 15.76 4.35 5.28
C THR A 8 14.48 3.80 5.88
N LEU A 9 14.21 4.11 7.15
CA LEU A 9 12.99 3.67 7.83
C LEU A 9 11.73 4.15 7.09
N ARG A 10 11.73 5.39 6.62
CA ARG A 10 10.60 5.95 5.88
C ARG A 10 10.38 5.21 4.56
N THR A 11 11.43 4.91 3.82
CA THR A 11 11.36 4.13 2.58
C THR A 11 10.79 2.74 2.86
N ASP A 12 11.27 2.05 3.89
CA ASP A 12 10.81 0.71 4.24
C ASP A 12 9.32 0.69 4.59
N ILE A 13 8.85 1.69 5.35
CA ILE A 13 7.42 1.83 5.67
C ILE A 13 6.60 2.06 4.41
N TYR A 14 7.04 2.93 3.49
CA TYR A 14 6.34 3.15 2.23
C TYR A 14 6.31 1.89 1.36
N LEU A 15 7.39 1.11 1.35
CA LEU A 15 7.44 -0.17 0.63
C LEU A 15 6.41 -1.16 1.19
N VAL A 16 6.34 -1.32 2.52
CA VAL A 16 5.33 -2.20 3.15
C VAL A 16 3.92 -1.76 2.77
N LEU A 17 3.59 -0.48 2.94
CA LEU A 17 2.26 0.02 2.59
C LEU A 17 1.96 -0.18 1.10
N SER A 18 2.90 0.16 0.22
CA SER A 18 2.70 0.01 -1.23
C SER A 18 2.46 -1.45 -1.63
N ALA A 19 3.14 -2.41 -1.00
CA ALA A 19 2.98 -3.82 -1.28
C ALA A 19 1.60 -4.33 -0.84
N LEU A 20 1.14 -3.93 0.35
CA LEU A 20 -0.15 -4.35 0.91
C LEU A 20 -1.35 -3.78 0.14
N PHE A 21 -1.21 -2.59 -0.46
CA PHE A 21 -2.26 -1.97 -1.28
C PHE A 21 -2.20 -2.35 -2.77
N ARG A 22 -1.09 -2.93 -3.25
CA ARG A 22 -0.92 -3.32 -4.65
C ARG A 22 -1.42 -4.73 -4.94
N SER A 23 -1.34 -5.64 -3.97
CA SER A 23 -1.77 -7.03 -4.14
C SER A 23 -2.07 -7.68 -2.80
N ALA A 24 -2.84 -8.78 -2.83
CA ALA A 24 -2.97 -9.67 -1.69
C ALA A 24 -1.57 -10.07 -1.15
N PRO A 25 -1.32 -9.98 0.17
CA PRO A 25 -0.02 -10.28 0.75
C PRO A 25 0.45 -11.72 0.45
N SER A 26 1.70 -11.85 -0.01
CA SER A 26 2.34 -13.15 -0.22
C SER A 26 2.73 -13.82 1.11
N ASP A 27 3.05 -15.12 1.06
CA ASP A 27 3.59 -15.83 2.24
C ASP A 27 4.86 -15.16 2.80
N GLU A 28 5.70 -14.63 1.91
CA GLU A 28 6.93 -13.91 2.30
C GLU A 28 6.60 -12.61 3.03
N MET A 29 5.61 -11.85 2.54
CA MET A 29 5.14 -10.63 3.21
C MET A 29 4.50 -10.97 4.56
N LEU A 30 3.67 -12.00 4.63
CA LEU A 30 3.06 -12.44 5.89
C LEU A 30 4.13 -12.89 6.90
N ALA A 31 5.12 -13.66 6.48
CA ALA A 31 6.24 -14.06 7.32
C ALA A 31 7.03 -12.85 7.83
N PHE A 32 7.29 -11.87 6.96
CA PHE A 32 7.94 -10.62 7.32
C PHE A 32 7.12 -9.85 8.38
N LEU A 33 5.82 -9.64 8.16
CA LEU A 33 4.93 -8.95 9.11
C LEU A 33 4.86 -9.66 10.47
N LYS A 34 4.83 -11.00 10.49
CA LYS A 34 4.86 -11.80 11.73
C LYS A 34 6.17 -11.59 12.49
N SER A 35 7.28 -11.40 11.78
CA SER A 35 8.62 -11.26 12.37
C SER A 35 8.97 -9.85 12.86
N LEU A 36 8.09 -8.86 12.67
CA LEU A 36 8.37 -7.48 13.03
C LEU A 36 8.75 -7.32 14.50
N GLU A 37 9.91 -6.71 14.75
CA GLU A 37 10.33 -6.27 16.07
C GLU A 37 9.79 -4.86 16.34
N ILE A 38 8.74 -4.77 17.16
CA ILE A 38 8.06 -3.52 17.43
C ILE A 38 8.56 -2.96 18.77
N GLU A 39 9.23 -1.81 18.71
CA GLU A 39 9.75 -1.14 19.90
C GLU A 39 8.61 -0.80 20.88
N PRO A 40 8.77 -1.06 22.19
CA PRO A 40 7.81 -0.66 23.20
C PRO A 40 7.62 0.86 23.22
N SER A 41 6.37 1.30 23.11
CA SER A 41 5.98 2.71 22.97
C SER A 41 4.50 2.82 23.34
N GLU A 42 3.96 4.03 23.53
CA GLU A 42 2.51 4.25 23.68
C GLU A 42 1.89 4.98 22.47
N SER A 43 2.67 5.09 21.39
CA SER A 43 2.26 5.81 20.19
C SER A 43 1.16 5.11 19.40
N ALA A 44 0.39 5.87 18.63
CA ALA A 44 -0.58 5.32 17.69
C ALA A 44 0.08 4.40 16.65
N MET A 45 1.31 4.76 16.22
CA MET A 45 2.09 3.96 15.26
C MET A 45 2.41 2.57 15.83
N GLN A 46 2.87 2.51 17.08
CA GLN A 46 3.18 1.24 17.72
C GLN A 46 1.96 0.32 17.84
N LYS A 47 0.79 0.87 18.19
CA LYS A 47 -0.48 0.13 18.21
C LYS A 47 -0.87 -0.39 16.83
N ALA A 48 -0.67 0.41 15.78
CA ALA A 48 -0.97 0.00 14.41
C ALA A 48 -0.06 -1.16 13.95
N TRP A 49 1.24 -1.11 14.27
CA TRP A 49 2.15 -2.22 13.96
C TRP A 49 1.80 -3.50 14.71
N LEU A 50 1.43 -3.41 15.99
CA LEU A 50 0.99 -4.57 16.77
C LEU A 50 -0.28 -5.19 16.18
N ALA A 51 -1.25 -4.36 15.79
CA ALA A 51 -2.48 -4.82 15.15
C ALA A 51 -2.20 -5.49 13.80
N LEU A 52 -1.28 -4.93 13.00
CA LEU A 52 -0.88 -5.52 11.72
C LEU A 52 -0.17 -6.87 11.90
N GLN A 53 0.76 -6.97 12.86
CA GLN A 53 1.42 -8.22 13.20
C GLN A 53 0.41 -9.26 13.70
N GLN A 54 -0.56 -8.86 14.52
CA GLN A 54 -1.62 -9.76 14.99
C GLN A 54 -2.50 -10.25 13.83
N ALA A 55 -2.96 -9.35 12.94
CA ALA A 55 -3.75 -9.73 11.77
C ALA A 55 -2.99 -10.73 10.87
N ALA A 56 -1.69 -10.51 10.65
CA ALA A 56 -0.87 -11.44 9.90
C ALA A 56 -0.80 -12.83 10.56
N ASN A 57 -0.81 -12.91 11.90
CA ASN A 57 -0.79 -14.17 12.66
C ASN A 57 -2.13 -14.93 12.64
N GLU A 58 -3.25 -14.22 12.49
CA GLU A 58 -4.60 -14.79 12.61
C GLU A 58 -5.23 -15.17 11.26
N VAL A 59 -4.71 -14.64 10.14
CA VAL A 59 -5.29 -14.85 8.81
C VAL A 59 -4.70 -16.06 8.08
N GLU A 60 -5.52 -16.73 7.27
CA GLU A 60 -5.10 -17.72 6.29
C GLU A 60 -4.95 -17.07 4.90
N ARG A 61 -3.93 -17.47 4.14
CA ARG A 61 -3.60 -16.83 2.86
C ARG A 61 -4.75 -16.87 1.86
N GLU A 62 -5.45 -18.00 1.75
CA GLU A 62 -6.56 -18.16 0.79
C GLU A 62 -7.70 -17.18 1.10
N ALA A 63 -8.05 -17.01 2.39
CA ALA A 63 -9.07 -16.05 2.82
C ALA A 63 -8.65 -14.60 2.54
N LEU A 64 -7.36 -14.30 2.65
CA LEU A 64 -6.82 -12.97 2.37
C LEU A 64 -6.84 -12.62 0.87
N GLU A 65 -6.63 -13.61 0.00
CA GLU A 65 -6.76 -13.43 -1.45
C GLU A 65 -8.22 -13.13 -1.85
N GLU A 66 -9.19 -13.81 -1.22
CA GLU A 66 -10.62 -13.53 -1.39
C GLU A 66 -11.01 -12.15 -0.86
N GLU A 67 -10.56 -11.79 0.36
CA GLU A 67 -10.80 -10.47 0.94
C GLU A 67 -10.23 -9.34 0.07
N TYR A 68 -9.00 -9.50 -0.43
CA TYR A 68 -8.39 -8.51 -1.33
C TYR A 68 -9.17 -8.35 -2.63
N GLN A 69 -9.63 -9.47 -3.19
CA GLN A 69 -10.44 -9.48 -4.40
C GLN A 69 -11.73 -8.69 -4.15
N ASP A 70 -12.47 -8.93 -3.07
CA ASP A 70 -13.72 -8.24 -2.77
C ASP A 70 -13.51 -6.75 -2.46
N LEU A 71 -12.48 -6.45 -1.66
CA LEU A 71 -12.20 -5.09 -1.19
C LEU A 71 -11.77 -4.15 -2.32
N PHE A 72 -10.84 -4.57 -3.18
CA PHE A 72 -10.21 -3.66 -4.14
C PHE A 72 -10.59 -3.90 -5.60
N ILE A 73 -11.05 -5.11 -5.96
CA ILE A 73 -11.27 -5.49 -7.35
C ILE A 73 -12.77 -5.64 -7.64
N GLY A 74 -13.42 -6.54 -6.90
CA GLY A 74 -14.84 -6.88 -6.99
C GLY A 74 -15.28 -7.37 -8.38
N ILE A 75 -16.58 -7.58 -8.54
CA ILE A 75 -17.19 -7.80 -9.86
C ILE A 75 -17.66 -6.43 -10.38
N GLY A 76 -16.88 -5.85 -11.28
CA GLY A 76 -17.10 -4.51 -11.83
C GLY A 76 -16.51 -3.39 -10.97
N ARG A 77 -16.63 -3.47 -9.64
CA ARG A 77 -15.95 -2.57 -8.70
C ARG A 77 -15.82 -3.19 -7.32
N GLY A 78 -14.66 -3.03 -6.68
CA GLY A 78 -14.45 -3.35 -5.28
C GLY A 78 -15.23 -2.42 -4.34
N GLU A 79 -15.24 -2.77 -3.06
CA GLU A 79 -15.77 -1.93 -2.00
C GLU A 79 -15.03 -0.59 -1.89
N VAL A 80 -13.72 -0.62 -2.16
CA VAL A 80 -12.81 0.52 -2.18
C VAL A 80 -12.13 0.60 -3.55
N VAL A 81 -12.07 1.81 -4.11
CA VAL A 81 -11.36 2.10 -5.36
C VAL A 81 -10.04 2.80 -4.99
N PRO A 82 -8.88 2.12 -5.02
CA PRO A 82 -7.65 2.61 -4.40
C PRO A 82 -6.91 3.62 -5.30
N PHE A 83 -7.61 4.62 -5.82
CA PHE A 83 -7.07 5.62 -6.74
C PHE A 83 -7.42 7.04 -6.28
N GLY A 84 -6.41 7.91 -6.20
CA GLY A 84 -6.57 9.28 -5.68
C GLY A 84 -7.61 10.11 -6.45
N SER A 85 -7.65 10.00 -7.79
CA SER A 85 -8.62 10.70 -8.64
C SER A 85 -10.06 10.34 -8.29
N TRP A 86 -10.35 9.06 -8.08
CA TRP A 86 -11.69 8.60 -7.69
C TRP A 86 -12.20 9.32 -6.44
N HIS A 87 -11.38 9.42 -5.40
CA HIS A 87 -11.78 10.06 -4.14
C HIS A 87 -11.85 11.60 -4.23
N ARG A 88 -11.16 12.20 -5.19
CA ARG A 88 -11.14 13.67 -5.37
C ARG A 88 -12.22 14.18 -6.31
N THR A 89 -12.55 13.43 -7.36
CA THR A 89 -13.46 13.89 -8.43
C THR A 89 -14.67 12.98 -8.62
N GLY A 90 -14.70 11.80 -7.99
CA GLY A 90 -15.73 10.79 -8.23
C GLY A 90 -15.55 10.04 -9.55
N SER A 91 -14.40 10.18 -10.23
CA SER A 91 -14.11 9.51 -11.50
C SER A 91 -12.62 9.25 -11.68
N MET A 92 -12.30 8.16 -12.36
CA MET A 92 -10.93 7.75 -12.70
C MET A 92 -10.35 8.60 -13.83
N MET A 93 -9.02 8.70 -13.90
CA MET A 93 -8.29 9.31 -15.04
C MET A 93 -8.54 10.81 -15.24
N GLU A 94 -8.91 11.50 -14.18
CA GLU A 94 -9.24 12.93 -14.20
C GLU A 94 -8.02 13.83 -13.92
N LYS A 95 -8.27 15.14 -13.83
CA LYS A 95 -7.26 16.18 -13.58
C LYS A 95 -6.22 15.83 -12.49
N PRO A 96 -6.57 15.24 -11.31
CA PRO A 96 -5.56 14.90 -10.31
C PRO A 96 -4.45 13.95 -10.82
N LEU A 97 -4.81 12.99 -11.68
CA LEU A 97 -3.84 12.06 -12.28
C LEU A 97 -2.95 12.75 -13.33
N ALA A 98 -3.46 13.79 -14.00
CA ALA A 98 -2.63 14.59 -14.90
C ALA A 98 -1.58 15.42 -14.14
N GLU A 99 -1.90 15.87 -12.92
CA GLU A 99 -0.97 16.60 -12.04
C GLU A 99 0.15 15.66 -11.55
N ILE A 100 -0.24 14.57 -10.88
CA ILE A 100 0.28 13.20 -11.11
C ILE A 100 1.52 13.05 -12.01
N ARG A 101 1.19 12.69 -13.25
CA ARG A 101 2.12 12.42 -14.35
C ARG A 101 3.06 13.57 -14.63
N ARG A 102 2.57 14.82 -14.56
CA ARG A 102 3.43 15.98 -14.78
C ARG A 102 4.54 16.07 -13.74
N ASP A 103 4.23 15.80 -12.48
CA ASP A 103 5.22 15.83 -11.41
C ASP A 103 6.22 14.67 -11.54
N LEU A 104 5.76 13.48 -11.93
CA LEU A 104 6.63 12.33 -12.23
C LEU A 104 7.57 12.60 -13.43
N ASP A 105 7.05 13.19 -14.50
CA ASP A 105 7.84 13.58 -15.69
C ASP A 105 8.94 14.57 -15.32
N LEU A 106 8.64 15.55 -14.44
CA LEU A 106 9.63 16.51 -13.94
C LEU A 106 10.74 15.85 -13.10
N LEU A 107 10.44 14.72 -12.45
CA LEU A 107 11.39 13.91 -11.70
C LEU A 107 12.12 12.87 -12.59
N GLY A 108 11.75 12.75 -13.87
CA GLY A 108 12.29 11.74 -14.77
C GLY A 108 11.84 10.31 -14.42
N ILE A 109 10.67 10.18 -13.79
CA ILE A 109 10.07 8.91 -13.41
C ILE A 109 8.96 8.60 -14.42
N GLU A 110 8.99 7.40 -14.98
CA GLU A 110 7.97 6.92 -15.90
C GLU A 110 7.33 5.63 -15.39
N ARG A 111 6.08 5.38 -15.79
CA ARG A 111 5.38 4.14 -15.49
C ARG A 111 5.96 2.99 -16.33
N GLU A 112 6.18 1.85 -15.71
CA GLU A 112 6.58 0.62 -16.41
C GLU A 112 5.62 0.25 -17.55
N GLU A 113 6.16 -0.19 -18.69
CA GLU A 113 5.38 -0.44 -19.92
C GLU A 113 4.23 -1.47 -19.74
N ASN A 114 4.46 -2.46 -18.88
CA ASN A 114 3.53 -3.57 -18.64
C ASN A 114 2.45 -3.25 -17.60
N VAL A 115 2.60 -2.17 -16.83
CA VAL A 115 1.63 -1.73 -15.83
C VAL A 115 0.56 -0.89 -16.51
N LYS A 116 -0.72 -1.26 -16.33
CA LYS A 116 -1.86 -0.57 -16.96
C LYS A 116 -2.63 0.29 -15.98
N GLU A 117 -2.48 0.01 -14.70
CA GLU A 117 -2.98 0.81 -13.59
C GLU A 117 -2.46 2.26 -13.69
N PRO A 118 -3.30 3.26 -13.39
CA PRO A 118 -2.86 4.64 -13.32
C PRO A 118 -1.90 4.87 -12.13
N GLU A 119 -1.22 6.00 -12.17
CA GLU A 119 -0.12 6.37 -11.28
C GLU A 119 -0.57 6.95 -9.93
N ASP A 120 -1.87 7.13 -9.72
CA ASP A 120 -2.50 7.83 -8.57
C ASP A 120 -3.19 6.92 -7.54
#